data_AF-A0A0D1XXQ7-F1
#
_entry.id   AF-A0A0D1XXQ7-F1
#
_cell.length_a   1.000
_cell.length_b   1.000
_cell.length_c   1.000
_cell.angle_alpha   90.00
_cell.angle_beta   90.00
_cell.angle_gamma   90.00
#
_symmetry.space_group_name_H-M   'P 1'
#
loop_
_entity.id
_entity.type
_entity.pdbx_description
1 polymer ?
#
loop_
_entity_poly.entity_id
_entity_poly.type
_entity_poly.pdbx_seq_one_letter_code
_entity_poly.pdbx_strand_id
1 'polypeptide(L)'
;MARNNKNNNMSMEERGRKGGEATARSHDKDFYEEIGRKGGEATARSHDRDFYEEIGRKGGEATANSHDEDFYEEIGRKGGEATARSHDKDFYEEIGRKGGNARQNNNNNNK
;
A
#
# COMPACT_ATOMS: atom_id res chain seq x y z
N MET A 1 20.53 -32.68 42.13
CA MET A 1 19.73 -31.47 41.86
C MET A 1 19.37 -31.44 40.37
N ALA A 2 18.13 -31.78 40.01
CA ALA A 2 17.67 -31.75 38.61
C ALA A 2 17.31 -30.29 38.24
N ARG A 3 18.05 -29.70 37.30
CA ARG A 3 17.71 -28.36 36.77
C ARG A 3 16.48 -28.49 35.88
N ASN A 4 15.41 -27.79 36.26
CA ASN A 4 14.12 -27.72 35.58
C ASN A 4 14.25 -27.45 34.09
N ASN A 5 14.07 -28.49 33.27
CA ASN A 5 14.03 -28.43 31.81
C ASN A 5 12.61 -28.15 31.28
N LYS A 6 11.87 -27.20 31.88
CA LYS A 6 10.51 -26.83 31.41
C LYS A 6 10.52 -25.68 30.40
N ASN A 7 11.63 -24.96 30.23
CA ASN A 7 11.73 -23.82 29.32
C ASN A 7 12.24 -24.18 27.91
N ASN A 8 12.73 -25.40 27.68
CA ASN A 8 13.27 -25.82 26.38
C ASN A 8 12.23 -26.50 25.46
N ASN A 9 10.97 -26.62 25.87
CA ASN A 9 9.93 -27.29 25.08
C ASN A 9 8.87 -26.32 24.54
N MET A 10 9.27 -25.08 24.23
CA MET A 10 8.41 -24.10 23.54
C MET A 10 8.63 -24.20 22.03
N SER A 11 7.53 -24.19 21.26
CA SER A 11 7.57 -24.14 19.80
C SER A 11 8.25 -22.87 19.29
N MET A 12 8.84 -22.90 18.08
CA MET A 12 9.38 -21.70 17.43
C MET A 12 8.33 -20.61 17.28
N GLU A 13 7.09 -21.01 16.99
CA GLU A 13 5.94 -20.09 16.93
C GLU A 13 5.69 -19.43 18.30
N GLU A 14 5.71 -20.21 19.38
CA GLU A 14 5.49 -19.70 20.72
C GLU A 14 6.62 -18.74 21.16
N ARG A 15 7.85 -19.03 20.74
CA ARG A 15 9.02 -18.15 20.95
C ARG A 15 8.87 -16.85 20.16
N GLY A 16 8.44 -16.93 18.90
CA GLY A 16 8.17 -15.75 18.06
C GLY A 16 7.08 -14.87 18.67
N ARG A 17 5.96 -15.47 19.09
CA ARG A 17 4.86 -14.77 19.76
C ARG A 17 5.32 -14.09 21.04
N LYS A 18 6.01 -14.82 21.94
CA LYS A 18 6.53 -14.27 23.20
C LYS A 18 7.53 -13.13 22.98
N GLY A 19 8.38 -13.25 21.96
CA GLY A 19 9.29 -12.18 21.55
C GLY A 19 8.53 -10.94 21.08
N GLY A 20 7.54 -11.11 20.20
CA GLY A 20 6.68 -10.02 19.72
C GLY A 20 5.91 -9.33 20.85
N GLU A 21 5.32 -10.10 21.77
CA GLU A 21 4.62 -9.57 22.94
C GLU A 21 5.55 -8.80 23.88
N ALA A 22 6.78 -9.26 24.08
CA ALA A 22 7.76 -8.55 24.89
C ALA A 22 8.13 -7.20 24.25
N THR A 23 8.43 -7.20 22.95
CA THR A 23 8.73 -5.98 22.17
C THR A 23 7.56 -5.00 22.19
N ALA A 24 6.32 -5.48 22.02
CA ALA A 24 5.12 -4.65 22.04
C ALA A 24 4.83 -4.00 23.41
N ARG A 25 5.31 -4.60 24.51
CA ARG A 25 5.19 -4.02 25.86
C ARG A 25 6.31 -3.05 26.20
N SER A 26 7.48 -3.17 25.55
CA SER A 26 8.66 -2.38 25.88
C SER A 26 8.88 -1.17 24.97
N HIS A 27 8.12 -1.04 23.88
CA HIS A 27 8.34 -0.03 22.87
C HIS A 27 7.09 0.72 22.45
N ASP A 28 7.33 1.96 22.07
CA ASP A 28 6.31 2.97 21.79
C ASP A 28 6.11 3.12 20.27
N LYS A 29 5.17 3.95 19.87
CA LYS A 29 4.89 4.24 18.45
C LYS A 29 6.15 4.67 17.67
N ASP A 30 6.97 5.54 18.26
CA ASP A 30 8.17 6.07 17.62
C ASP A 30 9.19 4.98 17.28
N PHE A 31 9.31 3.94 18.12
CA PHE A 31 10.17 2.80 17.83
C PHE A 31 9.71 2.06 16.57
N TYR A 32 8.41 1.81 16.44
CA TYR A 32 7.84 1.12 15.28
C TYR A 32 7.94 1.95 14.00
N GLU A 33 7.78 3.28 14.10
CA GLU A 33 8.01 4.19 12.99
C GLU A 33 9.47 4.19 12.54
N GLU A 34 10.42 4.18 13.49
CA GLU A 34 11.84 4.15 13.18
C GLU A 34 12.25 2.86 12.46
N ILE A 35 11.83 1.70 12.96
CA ILE A 35 12.16 0.42 12.31
C ILE A 35 11.46 0.29 10.95
N GLY A 36 10.24 0.82 10.81
CA GLY A 36 9.53 0.87 9.54
C GLY A 36 10.27 1.73 8.51
N ARG A 37 10.72 2.92 8.92
CA ARG A 37 11.53 3.82 8.09
C ARG A 37 12.85 3.16 7.67
N LYS A 38 13.57 2.55 8.61
CA LYS A 38 14.82 1.81 8.32
C LYS A 38 14.60 0.68 7.32
N GLY A 39 13.50 -0.08 7.47
CA GLY A 39 13.12 -1.13 6.52
C GLY A 39 12.87 -0.56 5.13
N GLY A 40 12.05 0.50 5.03
CA GLY A 40 11.76 1.17 3.75
C GLY A 40 13.01 1.75 3.08
N GLU A 41 13.89 2.39 3.83
CA GLU A 41 15.17 2.90 3.31
C GLU A 41 16.08 1.78 2.80
N ALA A 42 16.14 0.65 3.50
CA ALA A 42 16.93 -0.49 3.06
C ALA A 42 16.40 -1.05 1.74
N THR A 43 15.09 -1.24 1.62
CA THR A 43 14.42 -1.66 0.38
C THR A 43 14.63 -0.66 -0.75
N ALA A 44 14.52 0.64 -0.48
CA ALA A 44 14.75 1.68 -1.48
C ALA A 44 16.20 1.75 -1.99
N ARG A 45 17.18 1.34 -1.17
CA ARG A 45 18.58 1.26 -1.57
C ARG A 45 18.93 -0.03 -2.32
N SER A 46 18.22 -1.12 -2.03
CA SER A 46 18.51 -2.44 -2.62
C SER A 46 17.74 -2.71 -3.91
N HIS A 47 16.67 -1.96 -4.18
CA HIS A 47 15.78 -2.17 -5.31
C HIS A 47 15.66 -0.94 -6.19
N ASP A 48 15.56 -1.22 -7.48
CA ASP A 48 15.40 -0.30 -8.58
C ASP A 48 13.95 -0.24 -9.07
N ARG A 49 13.72 0.56 -10.11
CA ARG A 49 12.37 0.85 -10.62
C ARG A 49 11.59 -0.39 -11.00
N ASP A 50 12.24 -1.35 -11.65
CA ASP A 50 11.59 -2.57 -12.17
C ASP A 50 10.97 -3.40 -11.04
N PHE A 51 11.62 -3.44 -9.87
CA PHE A 51 11.08 -4.10 -8.68
C PHE A 51 9.74 -3.47 -8.25
N TYR A 52 9.67 -2.13 -8.19
CA TYR A 52 8.45 -1.43 -7.80
C TYR A 52 7.33 -1.57 -8.83
N GLU A 53 7.68 -1.58 -10.12
CA GLU A 53 6.73 -1.85 -11.20
C GLU A 53 6.18 -3.28 -11.11
N GLU A 54 7.03 -4.26 -10.83
CA GLU A 54 6.61 -5.66 -10.70
C GLU A 54 5.67 -5.87 -9.51
N ILE A 55 6.00 -5.34 -8.32
CA ILE A 55 5.13 -5.48 -7.14
C ILE A 55 3.82 -4.70 -7.31
N GLY A 56 3.87 -3.54 -7.99
CA GLY A 56 2.69 -2.76 -8.33
C GLY A 56 1.76 -3.52 -9.28
N ARG A 57 2.32 -4.14 -10.33
CA ARG A 57 1.57 -5.01 -11.25
C ARG A 57 0.94 -6.19 -10.52
N LYS A 58 1.70 -6.90 -9.70
CA LYS A 58 1.20 -8.04 -8.91
C LYS A 58 0.06 -7.62 -7.97
N GLY A 59 0.19 -6.47 -7.32
CA GLY A 59 -0.88 -5.90 -6.48
C GLY A 59 -2.14 -5.60 -7.29
N GLY A 60 -2.00 -4.95 -8.44
CA GLY A 60 -3.11 -4.65 -9.34
C GLY A 60 -3.81 -5.90 -9.88
N GLU A 61 -3.04 -6.91 -10.33
CA GLU A 61 -3.57 -8.20 -10.78
C GLU A 61 -4.32 -8.93 -9.65
N ALA A 62 -3.76 -8.95 -8.43
CA ALA A 62 -4.43 -9.56 -7.30
C ALA A 62 -5.76 -8.87 -6.97
N THR A 63 -5.81 -7.54 -7.01
CA THR A 63 -7.05 -6.77 -6.83
C THR A 63 -8.05 -7.09 -7.94
N ALA A 64 -7.63 -7.05 -9.21
CA ALA A 64 -8.49 -7.31 -10.36
C ALA A 64 -9.07 -8.74 -10.35
N ASN A 65 -8.30 -9.72 -9.87
CA ASN A 65 -8.77 -11.11 -9.77
C ASN A 65 -9.70 -11.36 -8.57
N SER A 66 -9.68 -10.49 -7.55
CA SER A 66 -10.43 -10.69 -6.30
C SER A 66 -11.70 -9.86 -6.20
N HIS A 67 -11.89 -8.88 -7.09
CA HIS A 67 -13.00 -7.93 -7.04
C HIS A 67 -13.78 -7.91 -8.35
N ASP A 68 -15.05 -7.58 -8.24
CA ASP A 68 -16.00 -7.48 -9.35
C ASP A 68 -16.29 -6.01 -9.73
N GLU A 69 -17.20 -5.83 -10.68
CA GLU A 69 -17.59 -4.52 -11.19
C GLU A 69 -18.15 -3.61 -10.08
N ASP A 70 -18.96 -4.16 -9.17
CA ASP A 70 -19.57 -3.42 -8.06
C ASP A 70 -18.51 -2.77 -7.16
N PHE A 71 -17.41 -3.48 -6.89
CA PHE A 71 -16.28 -2.91 -6.14
C PHE A 71 -15.68 -1.69 -6.86
N TYR A 72 -15.44 -1.80 -8.17
CA TYR A 72 -14.86 -0.71 -8.95
C TYR A 72 -15.81 0.49 -9.07
N GLU A 73 -17.11 0.24 -9.20
CA GLU A 73 -18.13 1.29 -9.16
C GLU A 73 -18.13 1.99 -7.80
N GLU A 74 -18.08 1.24 -6.70
CA GLU A 74 -18.11 1.80 -5.35
C GLU A 74 -16.89 2.70 -5.08
N ILE A 75 -15.67 2.23 -5.40
CA ILE A 75 -14.46 3.03 -5.19
C ILE A 75 -14.43 4.24 -6.14
N GLY A 76 -14.96 4.10 -7.37
CA GLY A 76 -15.11 5.20 -8.32
C GLY A 76 -16.06 6.29 -7.80
N ARG A 77 -17.23 5.89 -7.29
CA ARG A 77 -18.19 6.80 -6.65
C ARG A 77 -17.58 7.50 -5.44
N LYS A 78 -16.92 6.76 -4.54
CA LYS A 78 -16.24 7.34 -3.36
C LYS A 78 -15.18 8.36 -3.76
N GLY A 79 -14.37 8.07 -4.79
CA GLY A 79 -13.38 9.00 -5.33
C GLY A 79 -14.01 10.26 -5.93
N GLY A 80 -15.10 10.10 -6.68
CA GLY A 80 -15.88 11.20 -7.24
C GLY A 80 -16.48 12.12 -6.16
N GLU A 81 -17.10 11.53 -5.12
CA GLU A 81 -17.64 12.29 -3.99
C GLU A 81 -16.56 13.03 -3.20
N ALA A 82 -15.42 12.39 -2.94
CA ALA A 82 -14.30 13.03 -2.24
C ALA A 82 -13.77 14.24 -3.03
N THR A 83 -13.67 14.08 -4.36
CA THR A 83 -13.27 15.16 -5.26
C THR A 83 -14.29 16.29 -5.25
N ALA A 84 -15.58 15.98 -5.32
CA ALA A 84 -16.67 16.97 -5.31
C ALA A 84 -16.77 17.77 -4.01
N ARG A 85 -16.43 17.16 -2.87
CA ARG A 85 -16.39 17.84 -1.58
C ARG A 85 -15.19 18.78 -1.41
N SER A 86 -14.13 18.57 -2.19
CA SER A 86 -12.84 19.27 -2.01
C SER A 86 -12.55 20.28 -3.11
N HIS A 87 -13.35 20.34 -4.18
CA HIS A 87 -13.05 21.14 -5.35
C HIS A 87 -14.27 21.90 -5.89
N ASP A 88 -14.00 23.11 -6.38
CA ASP A 88 -14.98 24.01 -6.97
C ASP A 88 -15.15 23.81 -8.48
N LYS A 89 -16.06 24.57 -9.10
CA LYS A 89 -16.38 24.52 -10.53
C LYS A 89 -15.15 24.63 -11.45
N ASP A 90 -14.20 25.50 -11.09
CA ASP A 90 -12.99 25.76 -11.89
C ASP A 90 -12.10 24.52 -12.03
N PHE A 91 -12.06 23.68 -10.99
CA PHE A 91 -11.34 22.41 -11.04
C PHE A 91 -11.97 21.45 -12.06
N TYR A 92 -13.31 21.37 -12.09
CA TYR A 92 -14.03 20.53 -13.04
C TYR A 92 -13.86 21.00 -14.49
N GLU A 93 -13.81 22.32 -14.71
CA GLU A 93 -13.49 22.91 -16.00
C GLU A 93 -12.06 22.58 -16.45
N GLU A 94 -11.09 22.65 -15.54
CA GLU A 94 -9.69 22.33 -15.83
C GLU A 94 -9.49 20.86 -16.21
N ILE A 95 -10.03 19.93 -15.41
CA ILE A 95 -9.91 18.49 -15.71
C ILE A 95 -10.68 18.12 -16.98
N GLY A 96 -11.83 18.76 -17.25
CA GLY A 96 -12.59 18.59 -18.48
C GLY A 96 -11.80 19.05 -19.71
N ARG A 97 -11.14 20.21 -19.61
CA ARG A 97 -10.25 20.73 -20.66
C ARG A 97 -9.04 19.81 -20.88
N LYS A 98 -8.39 19.33 -19.81
CA LYS A 98 -7.26 18.39 -19.89
C LYS A 98 -7.68 17.07 -20.55
N GLY A 99 -8.82 16.51 -20.17
CA GLY A 99 -9.38 15.29 -20.77
C GLY A 99 -9.76 15.47 -22.25
N GLY A 100 -10.34 16.62 -22.61
CA GLY A 100 -10.65 16.96 -24.01
C GLY A 100 -9.39 17.09 -24.88
N ASN A 101 -8.38 17.81 -24.41
CA ASN A 101 -7.11 18.00 -25.13
C ASN A 101 -6.36 16.67 -25.33
N ALA A 102 -6.39 15.76 -24.35
CA ALA A 102 -5.77 14.44 -24.49
C ALA A 102 -6.39 13.62 -25.63
N ARG A 103 -7.73 13.68 -25.78
CA ARG A 103 -8.45 13.03 -26.89
C ARG A 103 -8.09 13.67 -28.24
N GLN A 104 -7.95 14.99 -28.27
CA GLN A 104 -7.64 15.73 -29.51
C GLN A 104 -6.21 15.46 -30.00
N ASN A 105 -5.24 15.38 -29.10
CA ASN A 105 -3.85 15.04 -29.44
C ASN A 105 -3.70 13.61 -29.97
N ASN A 106 -4.42 12.64 -29.39
CA ASN A 106 -4.41 11.27 -29.89
C ASN A 106 -4.97 11.14 -31.31
N ASN A 107 -5.99 11.95 -31.66
CA ASN A 107 -6.56 11.96 -33.01
C ASN A 107 -5.63 12.61 -34.05
N ASN A 108 -4.75 13.52 -33.64
CA ASN A 108 -3.80 14.19 -34.53
C ASN A 108 -2.54 13.36 -34.80
N ASN A 109 -2.14 12.50 -33.86
CA ASN A 109 -0.98 11.60 -34.02
C ASN A 109 -1.29 10.33 -34.84
N ASN A 110 -2.55 10.11 -35.22
CA ASN A 110 -3.03 8.95 -35.95
C ASN A 110 -3.49 9.30 -37.39
N LYS A 111 -2.98 10.41 -37.94
CA LYS A 111 -3.29 10.95 -39.27
C LYS A 111 -2.04 11.12 -40.12
#